data_AF-A0A2D9PHL0-F1
#
_entry.id   AF-A0A2D9PHL0-F1
#
_cell.length_a   1.000
_cell.length_b   1.000
_cell.length_c   1.000
_cell.angle_alpha   90.00
_cell.angle_beta   90.00
_cell.angle_gamma   90.00
#
_symmetry.space_group_name_H-M   'P 1'
#
loop_
_entity.id
_entity.type
_entity.pdbx_description
1 polymer ?
#
loop_
_entity_poly.entity_id
_entity_poly.type
_entity_poly.pdbx_seq_one_letter_code
_entity_poly.pdbx_strand_id
1 'polypeptide(L)'
;MILYGGGTINDPDTVGYSFTHNFFSDLGKFSTKNLISMIFFTGSLSVTGITFSIYFYNFMKYYSNDSLGIMSKSASVLGIVGALCFAGVGFTPHNLFSDIHIIFVNWAFRSFLISAILFTVVLYKDERFSNHYAIGYCMFAVSIFFYILVLEFGPDAKSSDLSLIFNVLTQKVIILIFMLSVLFQSFGNSKLAANNSFK
;
A
#
# COMPACT_ATOMS: atom_id res chain seq x y z
N MET A 1 8.17 16.12 0.92
CA MET A 1 8.98 16.51 -0.26
C MET A 1 9.56 17.91 -0.10
N ILE A 2 8.75 18.97 0.04
CA ILE A 2 9.26 20.35 0.23
C ILE A 2 10.16 20.47 1.48
N LEU A 3 9.78 19.81 2.57
CA LEU A 3 10.47 19.83 3.86
C LEU A 3 11.56 18.74 3.99
N TYR A 4 11.99 18.16 2.87
CA TYR A 4 12.95 17.06 2.86
C TYR A 4 14.37 17.60 2.79
N GLY A 5 15.26 17.11 3.65
CA GLY A 5 16.65 17.57 3.71
C GLY A 5 17.72 16.47 3.63
N GLY A 6 17.34 15.26 3.19
CA GLY A 6 18.11 14.02 3.40
C GLY A 6 18.85 13.42 2.20
N GLY A 7 19.12 14.20 1.15
CA GLY A 7 19.92 13.78 -0.01
C GLY A 7 19.38 12.59 -0.81
N THR A 8 20.11 12.13 -1.82
CA THR A 8 19.79 10.92 -2.60
C THR A 8 20.71 9.75 -2.21
N ILE A 9 20.46 8.56 -2.77
CA ILE A 9 21.35 7.41 -2.57
C ILE A 9 22.73 7.65 -3.19
N ASN A 10 22.77 8.29 -4.37
CA ASN A 10 24.00 8.52 -5.12
C ASN A 10 24.76 9.78 -4.65
N ASP A 11 24.04 10.76 -4.11
CA ASP A 11 24.60 12.00 -3.57
C ASP A 11 23.85 12.42 -2.29
N PRO A 12 24.42 12.14 -1.10
CA PRO A 12 23.85 12.52 0.19
C PRO A 12 23.78 14.03 0.46
N ASP A 13 24.55 14.83 -0.27
CA ASP A 13 24.63 16.29 -0.08
C ASP A 13 23.64 17.06 -0.96
N THR A 14 22.92 16.36 -1.85
CA THR A 14 21.84 16.95 -2.65
C THR A 14 20.84 17.69 -1.76
N VAL A 15 20.60 18.96 -2.08
CA VAL A 15 19.63 19.80 -1.36
C VAL A 15 18.22 19.49 -1.86
N GLY A 16 17.34 19.12 -0.95
CA GLY A 16 15.93 18.87 -1.25
C GLY A 16 15.65 17.47 -1.78
N TYR A 17 14.42 17.27 -2.26
CA TYR A 17 13.92 15.97 -2.73
C TYR A 17 13.97 15.87 -4.25
N SER A 18 14.59 14.81 -4.78
CA SER A 18 14.59 14.48 -6.21
C SER A 18 13.47 13.49 -6.54
N PHE A 19 12.55 13.89 -7.43
CA PHE A 19 11.42 13.03 -7.81
C PHE A 19 11.86 11.71 -8.47
N THR A 20 12.96 11.70 -9.20
CA THR A 20 13.44 10.51 -9.92
C THR A 20 14.46 9.70 -9.13
N HIS A 21 15.09 10.27 -8.09
CA HIS A 21 16.19 9.61 -7.36
C HIS A 21 15.89 9.35 -5.88
N ASN A 22 14.81 9.91 -5.34
CA ASN A 22 14.35 9.59 -4.00
C ASN A 22 13.13 8.69 -4.02
N PHE A 23 13.16 7.67 -3.18
CA PHE A 23 11.98 6.87 -2.85
C PHE A 23 10.99 7.70 -2.03
N PHE A 24 9.73 7.31 -1.96
CA PHE A 24 8.82 7.89 -0.97
C PHE A 24 9.28 7.54 0.46
N SER A 25 9.85 6.34 0.66
CA SER A 25 10.41 5.92 1.95
C SER A 25 11.62 6.74 2.41
N ASP A 26 12.26 7.50 1.51
CA ASP A 26 13.29 8.47 1.91
C ASP A 26 12.73 9.55 2.82
N LEU A 27 11.47 9.94 2.65
CA LEU A 27 10.81 10.93 3.51
C LEU A 27 10.81 10.47 4.97
N GLY A 28 10.81 9.16 5.23
CA GLY A 28 10.87 8.55 6.55
C GLY A 28 12.27 8.38 7.14
N LYS A 29 13.35 8.86 6.50
CA LYS A 29 14.71 8.76 7.05
C LYS A 29 14.83 9.55 8.35
N PHE A 30 15.43 8.93 9.37
CA PHE A 30 15.76 9.61 10.61
C PHE A 30 17.04 10.43 10.44
N SER A 31 16.92 11.76 10.42
CA SER A 31 18.03 12.69 10.52
C SER A 31 17.54 14.06 11.01
N THR A 32 18.44 14.87 11.57
CA THR A 32 18.12 16.24 12.02
C THR A 32 17.57 17.11 10.89
N LYS A 33 18.10 16.97 9.68
CA LYS A 33 17.66 17.69 8.47
C LYS A 33 16.31 17.20 7.92
N ASN A 34 15.84 16.01 8.33
CA ASN A 34 14.65 15.36 7.76
C ASN A 34 13.51 15.13 8.78
N LEU A 35 13.66 15.61 10.03
CA LEU A 35 12.74 15.30 11.12
C LEU A 35 11.27 15.61 10.78
N ILE A 36 11.02 16.78 10.16
CA ILE A 36 9.66 17.20 9.83
C ILE A 36 9.05 16.28 8.74
N SER A 37 9.81 15.99 7.67
CA SER A 37 9.34 15.06 6.63
C SER A 37 9.11 13.66 7.18
N MET A 38 9.95 13.21 8.12
CA MET A 38 9.78 11.92 8.79
C MET A 38 8.49 11.87 9.59
N ILE A 39 8.18 12.91 10.39
CA ILE A 39 6.93 12.99 11.16
C ILE A 39 5.71 12.88 10.22
N PHE A 40 5.71 13.62 9.11
CA PHE A 40 4.62 13.52 8.14
C PHE A 40 4.55 12.14 7.48
N PHE A 41 5.67 11.55 7.09
CA PHE A 41 5.70 10.21 6.50
C PHE A 41 5.16 9.14 7.46
N THR A 42 5.67 9.11 8.68
CA THR A 42 5.21 8.19 9.74
C THR A 42 3.74 8.42 10.06
N GLY A 43 3.32 9.68 10.21
CA GLY A 43 1.93 10.04 10.48
C GLY A 43 0.98 9.60 9.36
N SER A 44 1.32 9.88 8.10
CA SER A 44 0.51 9.49 6.94
C SER A 44 0.36 7.97 6.82
N LEU A 45 1.43 7.20 7.01
CA LEU A 45 1.36 5.74 6.97
C LEU A 45 0.61 5.15 8.17
N SER A 46 0.72 5.77 9.35
CA SER A 46 -0.05 5.37 10.54
C SER A 46 -1.54 5.59 10.33
N VAL A 47 -1.93 6.77 9.85
CA VAL A 47 -3.33 7.07 9.52
C VAL A 47 -3.85 6.11 8.46
N THR A 48 -3.08 5.87 7.39
CA THR A 48 -3.45 4.93 6.33
C THR A 48 -3.67 3.52 6.88
N GLY A 49 -2.74 3.01 7.69
CA GLY A 49 -2.84 1.68 8.28
C GLY A 49 -4.04 1.52 9.22
N ILE A 50 -4.31 2.54 10.05
CA ILE A 50 -5.48 2.55 10.94
C ILE A 50 -6.78 2.60 10.13
N THR A 51 -6.89 3.53 9.18
CA THR A 51 -8.09 3.69 8.35
C THR A 51 -8.40 2.42 7.56
N PHE A 52 -7.40 1.80 6.93
CA PHE A 52 -7.60 0.55 6.19
C PHE A 52 -7.96 -0.62 7.12
N SER A 53 -7.36 -0.69 8.30
CA SER A 53 -7.71 -1.73 9.28
C SER A 53 -9.17 -1.61 9.71
N ILE A 54 -9.63 -0.40 10.02
CA ILE A 54 -11.04 -0.12 10.35
C ILE A 54 -11.95 -0.46 9.17
N TYR A 55 -11.56 -0.08 7.95
CA TYR A 55 -12.31 -0.37 6.74
C TYR A 55 -12.51 -1.88 6.54
N PHE A 56 -11.42 -2.68 6.52
CA PHE A 56 -11.52 -4.13 6.31
C PHE A 56 -12.26 -4.83 7.46
N TYR A 57 -12.09 -4.34 8.69
CA TYR A 57 -12.80 -4.84 9.86
C TYR A 57 -14.31 -4.62 9.75
N ASN A 58 -14.75 -3.45 9.28
CA ASN A 58 -16.18 -3.22 9.04
C ASN A 58 -16.67 -3.98 7.81
N PHE A 59 -15.88 -4.05 6.74
CA PHE A 59 -16.25 -4.76 5.51
C PHE A 59 -16.59 -6.22 5.78
N MET A 60 -15.79 -6.91 6.60
CA MET A 60 -16.02 -8.32 6.91
C MET A 60 -17.31 -8.58 7.71
N LYS A 61 -17.86 -7.57 8.40
CA LYS A 61 -19.13 -7.69 9.14
C LYS A 61 -20.35 -7.77 8.22
N TYR A 62 -20.25 -7.32 6.96
CA TYR A 62 -21.33 -7.42 5.98
C TYR A 62 -21.54 -8.82 5.40
N TYR A 63 -20.71 -9.78 5.82
CA TYR A 63 -20.74 -11.15 5.33
C TYR A 63 -21.06 -12.15 6.44
N SER A 64 -21.92 -13.11 6.11
CA SER A 64 -22.29 -14.26 6.94
C SER A 64 -21.12 -15.27 7.05
N ASN A 65 -21.36 -16.44 7.66
CA ASN A 65 -20.37 -17.52 7.79
C ASN A 65 -20.56 -18.62 6.73
N ASP A 66 -21.12 -18.29 5.57
CA ASP A 66 -21.11 -19.19 4.41
C ASP A 66 -19.75 -19.18 3.69
N SER A 67 -19.60 -19.99 2.64
CA SER A 67 -18.33 -20.12 1.91
C SER A 67 -17.82 -18.79 1.33
N LEU A 68 -18.71 -17.97 0.79
CA LEU A 68 -18.38 -16.65 0.25
C LEU A 68 -17.99 -15.68 1.36
N GLY A 69 -18.70 -15.72 2.48
CA GLY A 69 -18.45 -14.87 3.63
C GLY A 69 -17.16 -15.21 4.37
N ILE A 70 -16.80 -16.49 4.47
CA ILE A 70 -15.48 -16.92 4.97
C ILE A 70 -14.37 -16.36 4.08
N MET A 71 -14.51 -16.46 2.75
CA MET A 71 -13.53 -15.91 1.81
C MET A 71 -13.38 -14.39 1.94
N SER A 72 -14.49 -13.67 2.10
CA SER A 72 -14.49 -12.22 2.36
C SER A 72 -13.81 -11.86 3.67
N LYS A 73 -14.07 -12.61 4.74
CA LYS A 73 -13.41 -12.44 6.05
C LYS A 73 -11.92 -12.68 5.96
N SER A 74 -11.48 -13.75 5.28
CA SER A 74 -10.06 -14.02 5.04
C SER A 74 -9.39 -12.90 4.24
N ALA A 75 -10.04 -12.42 3.18
CA ALA A 75 -9.56 -11.30 2.38
C ALA A 75 -9.40 -10.02 3.22
N SER A 76 -10.37 -9.72 4.08
CA SER A 76 -10.31 -8.60 5.03
C SER A 76 -9.18 -8.76 6.05
N VAL A 77 -9.00 -9.93 6.65
CA VAL A 77 -7.91 -10.17 7.61
C VAL A 77 -6.55 -9.93 6.97
N LEU A 78 -6.34 -10.42 5.74
CA LEU A 78 -5.13 -10.14 4.97
C LEU A 78 -5.00 -8.64 4.63
N GLY A 79 -6.09 -7.96 4.30
CA GLY A 79 -6.09 -6.51 4.14
C GLY A 79 -5.66 -5.76 5.42
N ILE A 80 -6.10 -6.21 6.59
CA ILE A 80 -5.69 -5.67 7.90
C ILE A 80 -4.19 -5.91 8.13
N VAL A 81 -3.69 -7.13 7.88
CA VAL A 81 -2.25 -7.44 7.99
C VAL A 81 -1.44 -6.50 7.10
N GLY A 82 -1.86 -6.32 5.84
CA GLY A 82 -1.19 -5.40 4.92
C GLY A 82 -1.20 -3.95 5.39
N ALA A 83 -2.33 -3.50 5.95
CA ALA A 83 -2.49 -2.16 6.50
C ALA A 83 -1.59 -1.92 7.72
N LEU A 84 -1.49 -2.89 8.63
CA LEU A 84 -0.58 -2.83 9.77
C LEU A 84 0.89 -2.83 9.32
N CYS A 85 1.24 -3.62 8.30
CA CYS A 85 2.57 -3.58 7.71
C CYS A 85 2.89 -2.20 7.11
N PHE A 86 1.95 -1.54 6.40
CA PHE A 86 2.13 -0.16 5.94
C PHE A 86 2.39 0.82 7.09
N ALA A 87 1.66 0.73 8.20
CA ALA A 87 1.98 1.53 9.39
C ALA A 87 3.40 1.21 9.91
N GLY A 88 3.78 -0.07 9.94
CA GLY A 88 5.12 -0.53 10.32
C GLY A 88 6.25 0.08 9.48
N VAL A 89 6.04 0.24 8.16
CA VAL A 89 6.98 0.98 7.27
C VAL A 89 7.22 2.40 7.77
N GLY A 90 6.17 3.08 8.26
CA GLY A 90 6.26 4.42 8.82
C GLY A 90 7.08 4.51 10.10
N PHE A 91 7.10 3.45 10.91
CA PHE A 91 7.84 3.39 12.17
C PHE A 91 9.24 2.77 12.04
N THR A 92 9.65 2.39 10.84
CA THR A 92 10.96 1.77 10.59
C THR A 92 11.78 2.61 9.63
N PRO A 93 12.41 3.72 10.08
CA PRO A 93 13.32 4.49 9.24
C PRO A 93 14.38 3.58 8.62
N HIS A 94 14.41 3.48 7.29
CA HIS A 94 15.21 2.47 6.60
C HIS A 94 16.73 2.66 6.79
N ASN A 95 17.17 3.86 7.19
CA ASN A 95 18.56 4.15 7.53
C ASN A 95 18.98 3.66 8.93
N LEU A 96 18.03 3.27 9.78
CA LEU A 96 18.28 2.68 11.11
C LEU A 96 17.85 1.20 11.17
N PHE A 97 16.73 0.86 10.55
CA PHE A 97 16.09 -0.46 10.64
C PHE A 97 15.79 -1.05 9.24
N SER A 98 16.80 -1.09 8.37
CA SER A 98 16.64 -1.47 6.95
C SER A 98 15.97 -2.83 6.76
N ASP A 99 16.42 -3.86 7.49
CA ASP A 99 15.88 -5.23 7.32
C ASP A 99 14.40 -5.31 7.71
N ILE A 100 14.03 -4.72 8.85
CA ILE A 100 12.65 -4.71 9.34
C ILE A 100 11.76 -3.86 8.40
N HIS A 101 12.28 -2.74 7.89
CA HIS A 101 11.58 -1.94 6.90
C HIS A 101 11.23 -2.75 5.65
N ILE A 102 12.20 -3.50 5.11
CA ILE A 102 12.01 -4.35 3.94
C ILE A 102 10.99 -5.47 4.23
N ILE A 103 11.05 -6.09 5.41
CA ILE A 103 10.05 -7.08 5.84
C ILE A 103 8.64 -6.47 5.81
N PHE A 104 8.45 -5.28 6.38
CA PHE A 104 7.14 -4.62 6.37
C PHE A 104 6.67 -4.25 4.97
N VAL A 105 7.53 -3.71 4.12
CA VAL A 105 7.18 -3.40 2.73
C VAL A 105 6.74 -4.66 1.99
N ASN A 106 7.53 -5.74 2.06
CA ASN A 106 7.25 -6.99 1.36
C ASN A 106 5.94 -7.63 1.83
N TRP A 107 5.72 -7.71 3.14
CA TRP A 107 4.49 -8.28 3.68
C TRP A 107 3.27 -7.40 3.47
N ALA A 108 3.42 -6.08 3.40
CA ALA A 108 2.32 -5.20 3.01
C ALA A 108 1.82 -5.56 1.60
N PHE A 109 2.69 -5.55 0.60
CA PHE A 109 2.29 -5.84 -0.79
C PHE A 109 1.85 -7.29 -0.98
N ARG A 110 2.54 -8.27 -0.39
CA ARG A 110 2.15 -9.69 -0.48
C ARG A 110 0.77 -9.94 0.15
N SER A 111 0.49 -9.33 1.31
CA SER A 111 -0.82 -9.48 1.95
C SER A 111 -1.93 -8.80 1.15
N PHE A 112 -1.68 -7.59 0.61
CA PHE A 112 -2.64 -6.92 -0.26
C PHE A 112 -2.88 -7.65 -1.59
N LEU A 113 -1.89 -8.33 -2.15
CA LEU A 113 -2.08 -9.17 -3.34
C LEU A 113 -3.10 -10.27 -3.08
N ILE A 114 -2.89 -11.06 -2.03
CA ILE A 114 -3.79 -12.18 -1.70
C ILE A 114 -5.18 -11.63 -1.37
N SER A 115 -5.26 -10.54 -0.58
CA SER A 115 -6.51 -9.84 -0.29
C SER A 115 -7.25 -9.41 -1.58
N ALA A 116 -6.55 -8.81 -2.54
CA ALA A 116 -7.15 -8.34 -3.79
C ALA A 116 -7.62 -9.49 -4.70
N ILE A 117 -6.89 -10.60 -4.76
CA ILE A 117 -7.31 -11.81 -5.50
C ILE A 117 -8.60 -12.37 -4.90
N LEU A 118 -8.66 -12.49 -3.56
CA LEU A 118 -9.86 -12.99 -2.90
C LEU A 118 -11.04 -12.03 -3.09
N PHE A 119 -10.84 -10.72 -2.93
CA PHE A 119 -11.90 -9.74 -3.16
C PHE A 119 -12.38 -9.69 -4.62
N THR A 120 -11.52 -9.98 -5.59
CA THR A 120 -11.94 -10.16 -6.98
C THR A 120 -13.01 -11.24 -7.08
N VAL A 121 -12.78 -12.41 -6.49
CA VAL A 121 -13.74 -13.52 -6.52
C VAL A 121 -14.98 -13.21 -5.68
N VAL A 122 -14.80 -12.59 -4.50
CA VAL A 122 -15.92 -12.25 -3.61
C VAL A 122 -16.89 -11.31 -4.31
N LEU A 123 -16.39 -10.20 -4.86
CA LEU A 123 -17.23 -9.17 -5.48
C LEU A 123 -17.80 -9.60 -6.83
N TYR A 124 -17.16 -10.56 -7.52
CA TYR A 124 -17.73 -11.14 -8.73
C TYR A 124 -18.93 -12.04 -8.43
N LYS A 125 -18.93 -12.72 -7.28
CA LYS A 125 -20.01 -13.63 -6.86
C LYS A 125 -21.10 -12.96 -6.04
N ASP A 126 -20.84 -11.78 -5.49
CA ASP A 126 -21.80 -11.04 -4.65
C ASP A 126 -22.67 -10.13 -5.51
N GLU A 127 -23.93 -10.52 -5.72
CA GLU A 127 -24.92 -9.78 -6.52
C GLU A 127 -25.22 -8.37 -6.01
N ARG A 128 -24.84 -8.05 -4.76
CA ARG A 128 -24.96 -6.69 -4.20
C ARG A 128 -23.99 -5.71 -4.86
N PHE A 129 -22.95 -6.21 -5.54
CA PHE A 129 -21.93 -5.42 -6.22
C PHE A 129 -22.01 -5.60 -7.73
N SER A 130 -21.68 -4.53 -8.46
CA SER A 130 -21.49 -4.63 -9.91
C SER A 130 -20.09 -5.15 -10.24
N ASN A 131 -19.99 -5.97 -11.28
CA ASN A 131 -18.76 -6.64 -11.70
C ASN A 131 -17.56 -5.71 -11.97
N HIS A 132 -17.77 -4.42 -12.23
CA HIS A 132 -16.66 -3.48 -12.41
C HIS A 132 -15.81 -3.32 -11.14
N TYR A 133 -16.37 -3.49 -9.94
CA TYR A 133 -15.59 -3.49 -8.70
C TYR A 133 -14.68 -4.73 -8.60
N ALA A 134 -15.17 -5.90 -9.02
CA ALA A 134 -14.36 -7.10 -9.14
C ALA A 134 -13.23 -6.92 -10.17
N ILE A 135 -13.52 -6.33 -11.33
CA ILE A 135 -12.50 -5.98 -12.35
C ILE A 135 -11.46 -5.03 -11.76
N GLY A 136 -11.88 -4.03 -10.98
CA GLY A 136 -10.95 -3.12 -10.30
C GLY A 136 -10.00 -3.84 -9.35
N TYR A 137 -10.48 -4.81 -8.55
CA TYR A 137 -9.62 -5.60 -7.67
C TYR A 137 -8.71 -6.55 -8.45
N CYS A 138 -9.17 -7.07 -9.59
CA CYS A 138 -8.35 -7.89 -10.47
C CYS A 138 -7.18 -7.08 -11.06
N MET A 139 -7.47 -5.90 -11.61
CA MET A 139 -6.45 -4.98 -12.12
C MET A 139 -5.46 -4.57 -11.04
N PHE A 140 -5.96 -4.33 -9.82
CA PHE A 140 -5.12 -4.00 -8.67
C PHE A 140 -4.21 -5.17 -8.28
N ALA A 141 -4.74 -6.39 -8.23
CA ALA A 141 -3.96 -7.61 -7.95
C ALA A 141 -2.86 -7.82 -8.99
N VAL A 142 -3.16 -7.67 -10.28
CA VAL A 142 -2.17 -7.77 -11.37
C VAL A 142 -1.07 -6.72 -11.21
N SER A 143 -1.44 -5.49 -10.87
CA SER A 143 -0.47 -4.40 -10.66
C SER A 143 0.46 -4.67 -9.48
N ILE A 144 -0.08 -5.13 -8.34
CA ILE A 144 0.73 -5.52 -7.17
C ILE A 144 1.63 -6.71 -7.51
N PHE A 145 1.11 -7.69 -8.25
CA PHE A 145 1.89 -8.85 -8.65
C PHE A 145 3.14 -8.44 -9.44
N PHE A 146 3.00 -7.58 -10.46
CA PHE A 146 4.16 -7.05 -11.18
C PHE A 146 5.09 -6.24 -10.30
N TYR A 147 4.56 -5.45 -9.36
CA TYR A 147 5.41 -4.73 -8.41
C TYR A 147 6.20 -5.67 -7.49
N ILE A 148 5.60 -6.77 -7.03
CA ILE A 148 6.31 -7.80 -6.25
C ILE A 148 7.42 -8.45 -7.09
N LEU A 149 7.19 -8.71 -8.38
CA LEU A 149 8.25 -9.20 -9.26
C LEU A 149 9.41 -8.21 -9.36
N VAL A 150 9.12 -6.90 -9.36
CA VAL A 150 10.17 -5.87 -9.31
C VAL A 150 10.91 -5.87 -7.97
N LEU A 151 10.22 -6.06 -6.84
CA LEU A 151 10.88 -6.17 -5.54
C LEU A 151 11.81 -7.40 -5.43
N GLU A 152 11.43 -8.52 -6.04
CA GLU A 152 12.14 -9.79 -5.93
C GLU A 152 13.26 -9.95 -6.97
N PHE A 153 13.02 -9.48 -8.20
CA PHE A 153 13.89 -9.74 -9.35
C PHE A 153 14.37 -8.46 -10.05
N GLY A 154 13.93 -7.29 -9.59
CA GLY A 154 14.38 -6.01 -10.13
C GLY A 154 15.87 -5.75 -9.84
N PRO A 155 16.50 -4.84 -10.60
CA PRO A 155 17.90 -4.49 -10.36
C PRO A 155 18.06 -3.79 -9.01
N ASP A 156 19.17 -4.03 -8.32
CA ASP A 156 19.49 -3.31 -7.09
C ASP A 156 19.56 -1.79 -7.37
N ALA A 157 18.82 -0.99 -6.61
CA ALA A 157 18.79 0.46 -6.74
C ALA A 157 20.17 1.12 -6.59
N LYS A 158 21.14 0.45 -5.93
CA LYS A 158 22.52 0.94 -5.77
C LYS A 158 23.44 0.57 -6.94
N SER A 159 23.01 -0.32 -7.83
CA SER A 159 23.86 -0.85 -8.90
C SER A 159 24.18 0.16 -10.00
N SER A 160 23.23 1.04 -10.33
CA SER A 160 23.40 2.11 -11.32
C SER A 160 22.35 3.19 -11.14
N ASP A 161 22.58 4.37 -11.71
CA ASP A 161 21.62 5.47 -11.70
C ASP A 161 20.29 5.11 -12.39
N LEU A 162 20.37 4.37 -13.51
CA LEU A 162 19.19 3.86 -14.20
C LEU A 162 18.40 2.87 -13.33
N SER A 163 19.10 1.99 -12.60
CA SER A 163 18.48 1.06 -11.64
C SER A 163 17.78 1.80 -10.50
N LEU A 164 18.40 2.87 -9.99
CA LEU A 164 17.79 3.73 -8.98
C LEU A 164 16.49 4.35 -9.50
N ILE A 165 16.56 5.03 -10.65
CA ILE A 165 15.40 5.68 -11.27
C ILE A 165 14.28 4.67 -11.53
N PHE A 166 14.61 3.48 -12.04
CA PHE A 166 13.63 2.42 -12.30
C PHE A 166 12.87 2.01 -11.03
N ASN A 167 13.59 1.73 -9.94
CA ASN A 167 12.98 1.34 -8.67
C ASN A 167 12.15 2.48 -8.08
N VAL A 168 12.68 3.70 -8.11
CA VAL A 168 12.04 4.90 -7.57
C VAL A 168 10.73 5.21 -8.31
N LEU A 169 10.72 5.16 -9.63
CA LEU A 169 9.52 5.40 -10.43
C LEU A 169 8.51 4.26 -10.28
N THR A 170 8.97 3.01 -10.25
CA THR A 170 8.09 1.85 -10.06
C THR A 170 7.37 1.89 -8.71
N GLN A 171 8.06 2.29 -7.63
CA GLN A 171 7.44 2.52 -6.32
C GLN A 171 6.35 3.60 -6.39
N LYS A 172 6.61 4.72 -7.09
CA LYS A 172 5.63 5.80 -7.22
C LYS A 172 4.39 5.36 -7.99
N VAL A 173 4.58 4.63 -9.08
CA VAL A 173 3.50 4.10 -9.92
C VAL A 173 2.61 3.17 -9.12
N ILE A 174 3.17 2.19 -8.40
CA ILE A 174 2.32 1.25 -7.64
C ILE A 174 1.56 1.97 -6.52
N ILE A 175 2.17 2.96 -5.86
CA ILE A 175 1.49 3.74 -4.81
C ILE A 175 0.34 4.56 -5.42
N LEU A 176 0.54 5.16 -6.60
CA LEU A 176 -0.53 5.85 -7.31
C LEU A 176 -1.68 4.90 -7.69
N ILE A 177 -1.36 3.73 -8.25
CA ILE A 177 -2.34 2.69 -8.56
C ILE A 177 -3.10 2.27 -7.30
N PHE A 178 -2.41 2.11 -6.18
CA PHE A 178 -3.01 1.79 -4.89
C PHE A 178 -4.03 2.85 -4.48
N MET A 179 -3.64 4.13 -4.48
CA MET A 179 -4.54 5.24 -4.12
C MET A 179 -5.77 5.29 -5.02
N LEU A 180 -5.58 5.18 -6.34
CA LEU A 180 -6.69 5.17 -7.31
C LEU A 180 -7.60 3.95 -7.12
N SER A 181 -7.03 2.78 -6.85
CA SER A 181 -7.79 1.56 -6.58
C SER A 181 -8.65 1.72 -5.32
N VAL A 182 -8.09 2.26 -4.23
CA VAL A 182 -8.85 2.53 -3.00
C VAL A 182 -10.00 3.50 -3.25
N LEU A 183 -9.75 4.61 -3.96
CA LEU A 183 -10.80 5.57 -4.32
C LEU A 183 -11.91 4.92 -5.15
N PHE A 184 -11.54 4.17 -6.18
CA PHE A 184 -12.50 3.48 -7.05
C PHE A 184 -13.37 2.48 -6.27
N GLN A 185 -12.75 1.65 -5.43
CA GLN A 185 -13.47 0.64 -4.65
C GLN A 185 -14.33 1.25 -3.54
N SER A 186 -13.95 2.41 -3.01
CA SER A 186 -14.74 3.11 -1.97
C SER A 186 -16.16 3.47 -2.45
N PHE A 187 -16.34 3.75 -3.75
CA PHE A 187 -17.65 4.03 -4.33
C PHE A 187 -18.57 2.80 -4.39
N GLY A 188 -18.02 1.58 -4.49
CA GLY A 188 -18.83 0.35 -4.42
C GLY A 188 -19.34 0.11 -3.02
N ASN A 189 -18.48 0.36 -2.04
CA ASN A 189 -18.78 0.12 -0.64
C ASN A 189 -19.76 1.14 -0.06
N SER A 190 -19.72 2.39 -0.52
CA SER A 190 -20.69 3.41 -0.06
C SER A 190 -22.12 3.04 -0.44
N LYS A 191 -22.33 2.44 -1.62
CA LYS A 191 -23.64 1.91 -2.04
C LYS A 191 -24.10 0.77 -1.14
N LEU A 192 -23.21 -0.15 -0.77
CA LEU A 192 -23.54 -1.24 0.15
C LEU A 192 -23.91 -0.70 1.55
N ALA A 193 -23.14 0.26 2.06
CA ALA A 193 -23.39 0.86 3.37
C ALA A 193 -24.75 1.57 3.42
N ALA A 194 -25.08 2.34 2.37
CA ALA A 194 -26.38 3.01 2.26
C ALA A 194 -27.56 2.02 2.23
N ASN A 195 -27.41 0.87 1.56
CA ASN A 195 -28.48 -0.13 1.49
C ASN A 195 -28.68 -0.90 2.81
N ASN A 196 -27.64 -1.01 3.65
CA ASN A 196 -27.71 -1.70 4.94
C ASN A 196 -28.09 -0.78 6.12
N SER A 197 -27.96 0.56 5.99
CA SER A 197 -28.40 1.50 7.03
C SER A 197 -29.91 1.67 7.15
N PHE A 198 -30.69 1.05 6.24
CA PHE A 198 -32.16 1.05 6.25
C PHE A 198 -32.77 -0.30 6.70
N LYS A 199 -31.97 -1.15 7.35
CA LYS A 199 -32.41 -2.38 8.03
C LYS A 199 -32.03 -2.31 9.50
#